data_AF-A0A2N9GYZ3-F1
#
_entry.id   AF-A0A2N9GYZ3-F1
#
_cell.length_a   1.000
_cell.length_b   1.000
_cell.length_c   1.000
_cell.angle_alpha   90.00
_cell.angle_beta   90.00
_cell.angle_gamma   90.00
#
_symmetry.space_group_name_H-M   'P 1'
#
loop_
_entity.id
_entity.type
_entity.pdbx_description
1 polymer ?
#
loop_
_entity_poly.entity_id
_entity_poly.type
_entity_poly.pdbx_seq_one_letter_code
_entity_poly.pdbx_strand_id
1 'polypeptide(L)'
;MNLQAHIHKSLTDSEISKLKTEILKSEGVLNLVSSNESHLLDLALTEKLDDLNRVAAVVSRLGKKCSESALQGFEHLYGDMESGVIDVKELGFLVRDMEGMVRKMERFVNATANLYGEMEVLNELEQATKKFQHNQHEESKRVFEQKLIWGLRWYLRRPKG
;
A
#
# COMPACT_ATOMS: atom_id res chain seq x y z
N MET A 1 -5.01 4.07 2.72
CA MET A 1 -4.66 5.15 3.67
C MET A 1 -3.74 4.53 4.72
N ASN A 2 -2.54 5.09 4.94
CA ASN A 2 -1.45 4.44 5.69
C ASN A 2 -1.76 4.30 7.19
N LEU A 3 -2.08 3.08 7.64
CA LEU A 3 -2.41 2.75 9.03
C LEU A 3 -1.37 3.30 10.03
N GLN A 4 -0.10 3.23 9.68
CA GLN A 4 0.99 3.70 10.55
C GLN A 4 1.02 5.23 10.74
N ALA A 5 0.72 6.02 9.71
CA ALA A 5 0.60 7.47 9.84
C ALA A 5 -0.67 7.88 10.59
N HIS A 6 -1.72 7.06 10.50
CA HIS A 6 -2.96 7.26 11.23
C HIS A 6 -2.78 7.03 12.74
N ILE A 7 -2.09 5.95 13.14
CA ILE A 7 -1.79 5.66 14.55
C ILE A 7 -1.05 6.84 15.19
N HIS A 8 0.03 7.33 14.56
CA HIS A 8 0.79 8.46 15.09
C HIS A 8 -0.07 9.71 15.32
N LYS A 9 -0.88 10.11 14.33
CA LYS A 9 -1.75 11.29 14.45
C LYS A 9 -2.82 11.12 15.52
N SER A 10 -3.34 9.90 15.69
CA SER A 10 -4.38 9.59 16.68
C SER A 10 -3.90 9.55 18.14
N LEU A 11 -2.57 9.49 18.36
CA LEU A 11 -1.96 9.45 19.69
C LEU A 11 -1.41 10.82 20.13
N THR A 12 -1.74 11.90 19.42
CA THR A 12 -1.35 13.25 19.82
C THR A 12 -2.14 13.72 21.04
N ASP A 13 -1.56 14.60 21.86
CA ASP A 13 -2.21 15.14 23.07
C ASP A 13 -3.57 15.77 22.76
N SER A 14 -3.71 16.42 21.60
CA SER A 14 -4.97 17.00 21.13
C SER A 14 -6.04 15.92 20.91
N GLU A 15 -5.70 14.83 20.22
CA GLU A 15 -6.63 13.73 19.96
C GLU A 15 -6.97 12.97 21.24
N ILE A 16 -6.01 12.76 22.14
CA ILE A 16 -6.24 12.13 23.45
C ILE A 16 -7.14 13.02 24.32
N SER A 17 -6.92 14.33 24.31
CA SER A 17 -7.76 15.29 25.04
C SER A 17 -9.18 15.29 24.50
N LYS A 18 -9.33 15.30 23.17
CA LYS A 18 -10.63 15.21 22.50
C LYS A 18 -11.36 13.91 22.83
N LEU A 19 -10.66 12.77 22.83
CA LEU A 19 -11.21 11.49 23.23
C LEU A 19 -11.80 11.60 24.64
N LYS A 20 -11.00 12.05 25.63
CA LYS A 20 -11.41 12.13 27.03
C LYS A 20 -12.50 13.15 27.31
N THR A 21 -12.47 14.30 26.65
CA THR A 21 -13.33 15.44 27.00
C THR A 21 -14.60 15.52 26.17
N GLU A 22 -14.59 15.02 24.94
CA GLU A 22 -15.74 15.08 24.02
C GLU A 22 -16.34 13.69 23.78
N ILE A 23 -15.53 12.74 23.29
CA ILE A 23 -16.03 11.44 22.80
C ILE A 23 -16.54 10.58 23.95
N LEU A 24 -15.72 10.37 24.98
CA LEU A 24 -16.08 9.53 26.13
C LEU A 24 -17.23 10.13 26.96
N LYS A 25 -17.43 11.45 26.88
CA LYS A 25 -18.51 12.16 27.58
C LYS A 25 -19.78 12.31 26.74
N SER A 26 -19.77 11.84 25.50
CA SER A 26 -20.96 11.90 24.65
C SER A 26 -22.05 10.98 25.19
N GLU A 27 -23.29 11.45 25.12
CA GLU A 27 -24.45 10.70 25.62
C GLU A 27 -24.57 9.32 24.95
N GLY A 28 -24.24 9.22 23.66
CA GLY A 28 -24.23 7.96 22.93
C GLY A 28 -23.24 6.94 23.51
N VAL A 29 -22.01 7.36 23.82
CA VAL A 29 -21.00 6.45 24.41
C VAL A 29 -21.40 6.04 25.82
N LEU A 30 -21.85 7.01 26.64
CA LEU A 30 -22.25 6.75 28.03
C LEU A 30 -23.46 5.83 28.13
N ASN A 31 -24.44 5.96 27.22
CA ASN A 31 -25.68 5.20 27.25
C ASN A 31 -25.61 3.86 26.48
N LEU A 32 -24.81 3.76 25.41
CA LEU A 32 -24.76 2.56 24.57
C LEU A 32 -23.56 1.66 24.81
N VAL A 33 -22.46 2.19 25.36
CA VAL A 33 -21.22 1.42 25.56
C VAL A 33 -20.96 1.20 27.05
N SER A 34 -20.69 2.27 27.80
CA SER A 34 -20.45 2.22 29.25
C SER A 34 -20.41 3.63 29.83
N SER A 35 -20.85 3.79 31.08
CA SER A 35 -20.63 5.01 31.86
C SER A 35 -19.33 5.01 32.67
N ASN A 36 -18.61 3.88 32.70
CA ASN A 36 -17.34 3.76 33.41
C ASN A 36 -16.18 4.22 32.51
N GLU A 37 -15.63 5.39 32.80
CA GLU A 37 -14.50 5.98 32.06
C GLU A 37 -13.28 5.05 32.01
N SER A 38 -12.97 4.32 33.08
CA SER A 38 -11.83 3.39 33.09
C SER A 38 -11.99 2.25 32.10
N HIS A 39 -13.21 1.72 31.97
CA HIS A 39 -13.54 0.67 31.01
C HIS A 39 -13.50 1.20 29.56
N LEU A 40 -13.98 2.43 29.33
CA LEU A 40 -13.91 3.05 28.01
C LEU A 40 -12.46 3.33 27.58
N LEU A 41 -11.59 3.74 28.52
CA LEU A 41 -10.17 3.94 28.25
C LEU A 41 -9.45 2.62 27.96
N ASP A 42 -9.78 1.55 28.69
CA ASP A 42 -9.23 0.22 28.45
C ASP A 42 -9.65 -0.34 27.08
N LEU A 43 -10.91 -0.12 26.69
CA LEU A 43 -11.41 -0.46 25.36
C LEU A 43 -10.66 0.30 24.26
N ALA A 44 -10.50 1.62 24.41
CA ALA A 44 -9.77 2.44 23.45
C ALA A 44 -8.28 2.06 23.37
N LEU A 45 -7.66 1.72 24.51
CA LEU A 45 -6.28 1.22 24.55
C LEU A 45 -6.15 -0.09 23.79
N THR A 46 -7.05 -1.04 24.03
CA THR A 46 -7.07 -2.34 23.36
C THR A 46 -7.21 -2.18 21.84
N GLU A 47 -8.11 -1.32 21.38
CA GLU A 47 -8.28 -1.02 19.96
C GLU A 47 -7.00 -0.44 19.33
N LYS A 48 -6.31 0.46 20.06
CA LYS A 48 -5.04 1.04 19.58
C LYS A 48 -3.89 0.04 19.57
N LEU A 49 -3.85 -0.88 20.53
CA LEU A 49 -2.87 -1.97 20.54
C LEU A 49 -3.12 -2.93 19.37
N ASP A 50 -4.37 -3.23 19.04
CA ASP A 50 -4.73 -4.04 17.88
C ASP A 50 -4.27 -3.40 16.56
N ASP A 51 -4.46 -2.08 16.40
CA ASP A 51 -3.94 -1.32 15.27
C ASP A 51 -2.41 -1.41 15.18
N LEU A 52 -1.72 -1.27 16.32
CA LEU A 52 -0.26 -1.38 16.39
C LEU A 52 0.22 -2.79 16.04
N ASN A 53 -0.44 -3.83 16.55
CA ASN A 53 -0.16 -5.24 16.27
C ASN A 53 -0.29 -5.55 14.77
N ARG A 54 -1.30 -4.99 14.10
CA ARG A 54 -1.46 -5.10 12.65
C ARG A 54 -0.29 -4.48 11.89
N VAL A 55 0.16 -3.29 12.31
CA VAL A 55 1.35 -2.65 11.71
C VAL A 55 2.60 -3.48 11.98
N ALA A 56 2.81 -3.94 13.21
CA ALA A 56 3.96 -4.76 13.60
C ALA A 56 4.04 -6.06 12.80
N ALA A 57 2.91 -6.71 12.52
CA ALA A 57 2.86 -7.90 11.68
C ALA A 57 3.30 -7.60 10.23
N VAL A 58 2.87 -6.46 9.66
CA VAL A 58 3.31 -6.03 8.33
C VAL A 58 4.80 -5.72 8.31
N VAL A 59 5.29 -4.99 9.32
CA VAL A 59 6.72 -4.65 9.47
C VAL A 59 7.56 -5.92 9.64
N SER A 60 7.13 -6.88 10.45
CA SER A 60 7.81 -8.18 10.62
C SER A 60 7.98 -8.92 9.30
N ARG A 61 6.91 -8.97 8.49
CA ARG A 61 6.96 -9.62 7.17
C ARG A 61 7.86 -8.90 6.18
N LEU A 62 7.92 -7.57 6.24
CA LEU A 62 8.82 -6.77 5.39
C LEU A 62 10.27 -6.87 5.87
N GLY A 63 10.50 -6.80 7.18
CA GLY A 63 11.82 -6.87 7.81
C GLY A 63 12.56 -8.16 7.52
N LYS A 64 11.85 -9.30 7.45
CA LYS A 64 12.40 -10.59 6.98
C LYS A 64 13.00 -10.55 5.57
N LYS A 65 12.62 -9.58 4.74
CA LYS A 65 13.15 -9.38 3.38
C LYS A 65 14.29 -8.36 3.32
N CYS A 66 14.61 -7.69 4.43
CA CYS A 66 15.70 -6.73 4.50
C CYS A 66 17.04 -7.43 4.74
N SER A 67 18.14 -6.80 4.33
CA SER A 67 19.49 -7.30 4.60
C SER A 67 19.99 -6.98 6.01
N GLU A 68 19.34 -6.02 6.69
CA GLU A 68 19.72 -5.56 8.02
C GLU A 68 19.22 -6.53 9.10
N SER A 69 20.15 -7.06 9.90
CA SER A 69 19.87 -8.08 10.92
C SER A 69 18.84 -7.62 11.96
N ALA A 70 18.89 -6.34 12.35
CA ALA A 70 17.95 -5.75 13.30
C ALA A 70 16.50 -5.76 12.78
N LEU A 71 16.30 -5.64 11.45
CA LEU A 71 14.97 -5.66 10.85
C LEU A 71 14.44 -7.09 10.68
N GLN A 72 15.32 -8.07 10.49
CA GLN A 72 14.95 -9.48 10.42
C GLN A 72 14.47 -10.01 11.78
N GLY A 73 15.08 -9.52 12.87
CA GLY A 73 14.72 -9.86 14.25
C GLY A 73 13.56 -9.04 14.85
N PHE A 74 12.94 -8.13 14.07
CA PHE A 74 11.92 -7.22 14.57
C PHE A 74 10.73 -7.92 15.26
N GLU A 75 10.29 -9.06 14.72
CA GLU A 75 9.16 -9.83 15.29
C GLU A 75 9.43 -10.29 16.73
N HIS A 76 10.65 -10.76 17.00
CA HIS A 76 11.05 -11.17 18.34
C HIS A 76 11.17 -9.97 19.28
N LEU A 77 11.80 -8.89 18.82
CA LEU A 77 11.91 -7.65 19.60
C LEU A 77 10.55 -7.08 19.98
N TYR A 78 9.59 -7.10 19.06
CA TYR A 78 8.24 -6.63 19.32
C TYR A 78 7.50 -7.54 20.32
N GLY A 79 7.62 -8.87 20.20
CA GLY A 79 7.04 -9.81 21.16
C GLY A 79 7.64 -9.70 22.58
N ASP A 80 8.93 -9.40 22.68
CA ASP A 80 9.60 -9.14 23.97
C ASP A 80 9.11 -7.83 24.61
N MET A 81 8.73 -6.82 23.80
CA MET A 81 8.07 -5.60 24.30
C MET A 81 6.63 -5.88 24.76
N GLU A 82 5.87 -6.66 24.01
CA GLU A 82 4.47 -7.00 24.36
C GLU A 82 4.39 -7.85 25.64
N SER A 83 5.33 -8.77 25.83
CA SER A 83 5.44 -9.59 27.04
C SER A 83 6.02 -8.85 28.26
N GLY A 84 6.42 -7.60 28.10
CA GLY A 84 7.01 -6.78 29.17
C GLY A 84 8.43 -7.18 29.59
N VAL A 85 9.10 -8.01 28.78
CA VAL A 85 10.52 -8.36 28.98
C VAL A 85 11.42 -7.15 28.69
N ILE A 86 11.02 -6.33 27.72
CA ILE A 86 11.68 -5.05 27.39
C ILE A 86 10.80 -3.90 27.89
N ASP A 87 11.32 -3.08 28.81
CA ASP A 87 10.63 -1.84 29.19
C ASP A 87 10.74 -0.81 28.06
N VAL A 88 9.59 -0.48 27.46
CA VAL A 88 9.49 0.53 26.40
C VAL A 88 9.97 1.91 26.88
N LYS A 89 9.95 2.20 28.19
CA LYS A 89 10.50 3.44 28.75
C LYS A 89 12.03 3.46 28.74
N GLU A 90 12.69 2.31 28.85
CA GLU A 90 14.14 2.18 28.72
C GLU A 90 14.61 2.35 27.26
N LEU A 91 13.71 2.11 26.30
CA LEU A 91 13.90 2.44 24.88
C LEU A 91 13.78 3.94 24.58
N GLY A 92 13.75 4.81 25.60
CA GLY A 92 13.56 6.26 25.53
C GLY A 92 14.51 7.05 24.61
N PHE A 93 15.45 6.36 23.95
CA PHE A 93 16.33 6.89 22.91
C PHE A 93 15.77 6.80 21.48
N LEU A 94 14.70 6.03 21.24
CA LEU A 94 14.43 5.52 19.88
C LEU A 94 14.03 6.57 18.84
N VAL A 95 13.39 7.70 19.18
CA VAL A 95 13.15 8.72 18.14
C VAL A 95 13.06 10.15 18.68
N ARG A 96 14.18 10.88 18.68
CA ARG A 96 14.20 12.34 18.90
C ARG A 96 13.51 13.12 17.77
N ASP A 97 13.25 12.49 16.62
CA ASP A 97 12.63 13.07 15.42
C ASP A 97 11.56 12.14 14.81
N MET A 98 10.58 11.75 15.62
CA MET A 98 9.48 10.87 15.17
C MET A 98 8.70 11.52 14.02
N GLU A 99 8.47 12.84 14.10
CA GLU A 99 7.81 13.62 13.06
C GLU A 99 8.59 13.59 11.73
N GLY A 100 9.92 13.74 11.76
CA GLY A 100 10.77 13.60 10.59
C GLY A 100 10.70 12.20 9.97
N MET A 101 10.69 11.16 10.80
CA MET A 101 10.56 9.77 10.33
C MET A 101 9.19 9.49 9.71
N VAL A 102 8.10 9.99 10.32
CA VAL A 102 6.75 9.89 9.76
C VAL A 102 6.66 10.60 8.41
N ARG A 103 7.18 11.83 8.29
CA ARG A 103 7.22 12.56 7.01
C ARG A 103 8.04 11.83 5.94
N LYS A 104 9.19 11.24 6.33
CA LYS A 104 10.02 10.45 5.41
C LYS A 104 9.27 9.22 4.92
N MET A 105 8.51 8.56 5.79
CA MET A 105 7.68 7.43 5.43
C MET A 105 6.51 7.81 4.53
N GLU A 106 5.81 8.92 4.81
CA GLU A 106 4.76 9.45 3.92
C GLU A 106 5.30 9.70 2.51
N ARG A 107 6.52 10.25 2.39
CA ARG A 107 7.20 10.42 1.08
C ARG A 107 7.45 9.08 0.38
N PHE A 108 7.96 8.07 1.08
CA PHE A 108 8.19 6.75 0.49
C PHE A 108 6.90 6.09 0.03
N VAL A 109 5.83 6.20 0.80
CA VAL A 109 4.54 5.65 0.37
C VAL A 109 4.04 6.36 -0.88
N ASN A 110 4.11 7.69 -0.92
CA ASN A 110 3.67 8.45 -2.08
C ASN A 110 4.50 8.11 -3.33
N ALA A 111 5.82 8.02 -3.20
CA ALA A 111 6.70 7.61 -4.30
C ALA A 111 6.38 6.19 -4.80
N THR A 112 6.09 5.26 -3.87
CA THR A 112 5.73 3.89 -4.22
C THR A 112 4.38 3.81 -4.92
N ALA A 113 3.38 4.57 -4.46
CA ALA A 113 2.06 4.65 -5.10
C ALA A 113 2.16 5.20 -6.53
N ASN A 114 2.95 6.27 -6.72
CA ASN A 114 3.21 6.83 -8.05
C ASN A 114 3.90 5.81 -8.96
N LEU A 115 4.91 5.10 -8.45
CA LEU A 115 5.62 4.06 -9.20
C LEU A 115 4.66 2.96 -9.68
N TYR A 116 3.72 2.50 -8.84
CA TYR A 116 2.71 1.52 -9.27
C TYR A 116 1.83 2.06 -10.39
N GLY A 117 1.40 3.33 -10.31
CA GLY A 117 0.61 3.97 -11.37
C GLY A 117 1.40 4.11 -12.68
N GLU A 118 2.66 4.52 -12.61
CA GLU A 118 3.54 4.61 -13.79
C GLU A 118 3.77 3.24 -14.44
N MET A 119 3.93 2.18 -13.63
CA MET A 119 4.12 0.82 -14.11
C MET A 119 2.86 0.26 -14.79
N GLU A 120 1.67 0.63 -14.32
CA GLU A 120 0.40 0.29 -14.96
C GLU A 120 0.28 0.97 -16.32
N VAL A 121 0.55 2.28 -16.40
CA VAL A 121 0.57 3.03 -17.67
C VAL A 121 1.58 2.44 -18.66
N LEU A 122 2.78 2.08 -18.19
CA LEU A 122 3.80 1.46 -19.04
C LEU A 122 3.32 0.14 -19.63
N ASN A 123 2.65 -0.70 -18.83
CA ASN A 123 2.09 -1.98 -19.27
C ASN A 123 0.98 -1.77 -20.33
N GLU A 124 0.12 -0.77 -20.16
CA GLU A 124 -0.90 -0.42 -21.17
C GLU A 124 -0.27 0.01 -22.50
N LEU A 125 0.76 0.86 -22.45
CA LEU A 125 1.49 1.30 -23.64
C LEU A 125 2.18 0.14 -24.35
N GLU A 126 2.83 -0.75 -23.61
CA GLU A 126 3.48 -1.93 -24.18
C GLU A 126 2.47 -2.85 -24.89
N GLN A 127 1.29 -3.06 -24.29
CA GLN A 127 0.22 -3.82 -24.92
C GLN A 127 -0.32 -3.14 -26.18
N ALA A 128 -0.50 -1.82 -26.16
CA ALA A 128 -0.91 -1.06 -27.33
C ALA A 128 0.11 -1.21 -28.46
N THR A 129 1.41 -1.03 -28.19
CA THR A 129 2.48 -1.20 -29.17
C THR A 129 2.50 -2.59 -29.77
N LYS A 130 2.34 -3.65 -28.96
CA LYS A 130 2.25 -5.04 -29.45
C LYS A 130 1.08 -5.24 -30.42
N LYS A 131 -0.10 -4.68 -30.12
CA LYS A 131 -1.28 -4.73 -31.01
C LYS A 131 -1.04 -3.98 -32.33
N PHE A 132 -0.40 -2.81 -32.27
CA PHE A 132 -0.05 -2.04 -33.48
C PHE A 132 0.94 -2.78 -34.38
N GLN A 133 1.97 -3.40 -33.82
CA GLN A 133 2.94 -4.19 -34.60
C GLN A 133 2.31 -5.41 -35.26
N HIS A 134 1.41 -6.11 -34.55
CA HIS A 134 0.70 -7.27 -35.10
C HIS A 134 -0.24 -6.87 -36.25
N ASN A 135 -1.05 -5.83 -36.06
CA ASN A 135 -2.04 -5.39 -37.04
C ASN A 135 -1.40 -4.84 -38.33
N GLN A 136 -0.32 -4.05 -38.25
CA GLN A 136 0.34 -3.53 -39.45
C GLN A 136 0.91 -4.64 -40.34
N HIS A 137 1.48 -5.68 -39.71
CA HIS A 137 2.07 -6.80 -40.44
C HIS A 137 0.99 -7.66 -41.12
N GLU A 138 -0.19 -7.75 -40.51
CA GLU A 138 -1.31 -8.52 -41.02
C GLU A 138 -2.07 -7.78 -42.14
N GLU A 139 -2.34 -6.49 -41.98
CA GLU A 139 -2.95 -5.66 -43.03
C GLU A 139 -2.05 -5.56 -44.27
N SER A 140 -0.74 -5.34 -44.07
CA SER A 140 0.23 -5.29 -45.18
C SER A 140 0.31 -6.63 -45.92
N LYS A 141 0.24 -7.75 -45.18
CA LYS A 141 0.23 -9.09 -45.77
C LYS A 141 -1.06 -9.36 -46.55
N ARG A 142 -2.23 -8.99 -46.03
CA ARG A 142 -3.53 -9.15 -46.73
C ARG A 142 -3.59 -8.32 -48.01
N VAL A 143 -3.05 -7.10 -48.01
CA VAL A 143 -2.97 -6.25 -49.21
C VAL A 143 -2.05 -6.86 -50.27
N PHE A 144 -0.93 -7.45 -49.85
CA PHE A 144 -0.01 -8.14 -50.75
C PHE A 144 -0.64 -9.40 -51.36
N GLU A 145 -1.30 -10.21 -50.55
CA GLU A 145 -2.04 -11.40 -51.00
C GLU A 145 -3.16 -11.05 -51.98
N GLN A 146 -3.94 -10.00 -51.70
CA GLN A 146 -4.92 -9.50 -52.67
C GLN A 146 -4.24 -9.12 -53.99
N LYS A 147 -3.18 -8.31 -53.97
CA LYS A 147 -2.44 -7.94 -55.20
C LYS A 147 -2.01 -9.17 -56.02
N LEU A 148 -1.52 -10.22 -55.38
CA LEU A 148 -1.16 -11.47 -56.06
C LEU A 148 -2.37 -12.16 -56.70
N ILE A 149 -3.50 -12.23 -55.99
CA ILE A 149 -4.75 -12.80 -56.51
C ILE A 149 -5.24 -12.01 -57.73
N TRP A 150 -5.21 -10.68 -57.67
CA TRP A 150 -5.57 -9.82 -58.80
C TRP A 150 -4.65 -10.08 -60.00
N GLY A 151 -3.34 -10.19 -59.79
CA GLY A 151 -2.35 -10.50 -60.84
C GLY A 151 -2.57 -11.87 -61.49
N LEU A 152 -2.80 -12.91 -60.68
CA LEU A 152 -3.09 -14.27 -61.15
C LEU A 152 -4.41 -14.32 -61.94
N ARG A 153 -5.45 -13.65 -61.46
CA ARG A 153 -6.74 -13.54 -62.16
C ARG A 153 -6.60 -12.84 -63.50
N TRP A 154 -5.78 -11.79 -63.58
CA TRP A 154 -5.45 -11.11 -64.83
C TRP A 154 -4.72 -12.04 -65.82
N TYR A 155 -3.77 -12.84 -65.34
CA TYR A 155 -3.02 -13.77 -66.17
C TYR A 155 -3.90 -14.90 -66.73
N LEU A 156 -4.79 -15.46 -65.92
CA LEU A 156 -5.72 -16.52 -66.31
C LEU A 156 -6.84 -16.05 -67.26
N ARG A 157 -7.16 -14.74 -67.25
CA ARG A 157 -8.20 -14.15 -68.11
C ARG A 157 -7.64 -13.56 -69.42
N ARG A 158 -6.32 -13.62 -69.65
CA ARG A 158 -5.74 -13.26 -70.94
C ARG A 158 -6.16 -14.32 -71.97
N PRO A 159 -6.81 -13.94 -73.08
CA PRO A 159 -7.08 -14.89 -74.16
C PRO A 159 -5.74 -15.38 -74.71
N LYS A 160 -5.51 -16.69 -74.66
CA LYS A 160 -4.49 -17.29 -75.50
C LYS A 160 -5.05 -17.26 -76.92
N GLY A 161 -4.25 -16.73 -77.84
CA GLY A 161 -4.64 -16.39 -79.21
C GLY A 161 -5.36 -17.50 -79.95
#